data_AF-A0A0S4IZT4-F1
#
_entry.id   AF-A0A0S4IZT4-F1
#
_cell.length_a   1.000
_cell.length_b   1.000
_cell.length_c   1.000
_cell.angle_alpha   90.00
_cell.angle_beta   90.00
_cell.angle_gamma   90.00
#
_symmetry.space_group_name_H-M   'P 1'
#
loop_
_entity.id
_entity.type
_entity.pdbx_description
1 polymer ?
#
loop_
_entity_poly.entity_id
_entity_poly.type
_entity_poly.pdbx_seq_one_letter_code
_entity_poly.pdbx_strand_id
1 'polypeptide(L)'
;MASQEDWDALQRRHVTFEAAATEGKKELQRSRHFEVEDWSTKFVSDETIILMGGESGSGKTMHMLTANREQADVVVYVRGAQHHFAAALDAEATDKNRENVDCNIFVWNQQYRVFFEVLVVLVKAAIRNTNPMLGLCLQGWDVSEKAVFKVRLCLDEIGASTAFIRVCCAARPDALRKLLAWDDRVQLRIIAGGTGVDMKSETLGCETIGSEAPTFKHSIFSARGMSLYWNMRASLDGLTDNEFTDLKVAREKLMGKITWANVEKRKAALKNRDVILQACIKGLSTAIAKSRENDEPQGDNRASQRRLILEGLFSAVESDGGCAAALTNPRLAALIAARCNAVANEMVEKELCMSTSGTNIRQKILRPVEQEFKNINGLKDA
;
A
#
# COMPACT_ATOMS: atom_id res chain seq x y z
N MET A 1 0.72 7.86 12.09
CA MET A 1 0.25 9.14 12.65
C MET A 1 0.27 10.15 11.53
N ALA A 2 -0.89 10.70 11.21
CA ALA A 2 -1.14 11.63 10.11
C ALA A 2 -2.02 12.77 10.66
N SER A 3 -1.89 14.00 10.16
CA SER A 3 -2.80 15.10 10.52
C SER A 3 -4.23 14.81 10.02
N GLN A 4 -5.26 15.53 10.49
CA GLN A 4 -6.62 15.33 9.97
C GLN A 4 -6.71 15.61 8.46
N GLU A 5 -5.98 16.62 7.97
CA GLU A 5 -5.90 16.91 6.54
C GLU A 5 -5.20 15.80 5.76
N ASP A 6 -4.11 15.24 6.31
CA ASP A 6 -3.45 14.06 5.74
C ASP A 6 -4.37 12.85 5.77
N TRP A 7 -5.15 12.68 6.84
CA TRP A 7 -6.16 11.62 6.94
C TRP A 7 -7.24 11.78 5.89
N ASP A 8 -7.78 12.98 5.71
CA ASP A 8 -8.79 13.27 4.69
C ASP A 8 -8.21 13.09 3.29
N ALA A 9 -6.94 13.41 3.08
CA ALA A 9 -6.25 13.19 1.81
C ALA A 9 -5.96 11.71 1.55
N LEU A 10 -5.56 10.95 2.56
CA LEU A 10 -5.39 9.50 2.49
C LEU A 10 -6.74 8.85 2.20
N GLN A 11 -7.78 9.18 2.96
CA GLN A 11 -9.14 8.71 2.76
C GLN A 11 -9.63 9.00 1.34
N ARG A 12 -9.47 10.24 0.86
CA ARG A 12 -9.78 10.61 -0.53
C ARG A 12 -8.95 9.82 -1.54
N ARG A 13 -7.68 9.52 -1.29
CA ARG A 13 -6.80 8.78 -2.23
C ARG A 13 -7.07 7.29 -2.25
N HIS A 14 -7.74 6.74 -1.24
CA HIS A 14 -7.85 5.30 -1.01
C HIS A 14 -9.20 4.71 -1.42
N VAL A 15 -9.15 3.39 -1.59
CA VAL A 15 -10.28 2.55 -1.97
C VAL A 15 -11.20 2.38 -0.77
N THR A 16 -12.22 3.22 -0.66
CA THR A 16 -13.41 2.94 0.15
C THR A 16 -14.36 2.07 -0.65
N PHE A 17 -14.62 0.85 -0.16
CA PHE A 17 -15.87 0.14 -0.47
C PHE A 17 -16.62 -0.04 0.84
N GLU A 18 -17.65 0.77 1.02
CA GLU A 18 -18.62 0.60 2.10
C GLU A 18 -19.33 -0.74 1.95
N ALA A 19 -19.27 -1.55 3.01
CA ALA A 19 -20.46 -2.24 3.45
C ALA A 19 -21.15 -1.27 4.43
N ALA A 20 -22.26 -0.66 3.98
CA ALA A 20 -23.23 0.13 4.75
C ALA A 20 -22.65 1.01 5.88
N ALA A 21 -22.44 2.29 5.62
CA ALA A 21 -22.34 3.29 6.67
C ALA A 21 -23.75 3.77 7.06
N THR A 22 -24.31 3.13 8.09
CA THR A 22 -25.09 3.87 9.09
C THR A 22 -24.17 4.92 9.72
N GLU A 23 -24.53 6.18 9.52
CA GLU A 23 -24.16 7.41 10.24
C GLU A 23 -22.81 7.45 11.00
N GLY A 24 -21.96 8.37 10.52
CA GLY A 24 -21.26 9.29 11.42
C GLY A 24 -20.02 8.73 12.13
N LYS A 25 -18.87 8.95 11.48
CA LYS A 25 -17.48 8.80 11.98
C LYS A 25 -16.90 7.39 11.89
N LYS A 26 -15.71 7.35 11.27
CA LYS A 26 -14.69 6.28 11.16
C LYS A 26 -14.72 5.43 9.88
N GLU A 27 -14.68 6.08 8.71
CA GLU A 27 -14.61 5.41 7.40
C GLU A 27 -13.32 4.59 7.18
N LEU A 28 -12.16 5.02 7.71
CA LEU A 28 -10.89 4.26 7.63
C LEU A 28 -10.76 3.14 8.67
N GLN A 29 -11.63 3.04 9.69
CA GLN A 29 -11.57 1.88 10.60
C GLN A 29 -11.99 0.57 9.92
N ARG A 30 -12.70 0.67 8.78
CA ARG A 30 -13.11 -0.48 7.96
C ARG A 30 -12.23 -0.70 6.74
N SER A 31 -11.28 0.20 6.43
CA SER A 31 -10.33 -0.04 5.34
C SER A 31 -9.39 -1.17 5.75
N ARG A 32 -9.50 -2.32 5.07
CA ARG A 32 -8.48 -3.37 5.18
C ARG A 32 -7.20 -2.84 4.57
N HIS A 33 -6.23 -2.52 5.43
CA HIS A 33 -4.86 -2.31 5.01
C HIS A 33 -4.29 -3.65 4.58
N PHE A 34 -4.06 -3.80 3.28
CA PHE A 34 -3.37 -4.95 2.76
C PHE A 34 -1.90 -4.82 3.14
N GLU A 35 -1.42 -5.78 3.93
CA GLU A 35 0.00 -5.99 4.08
C GLU A 35 0.51 -6.49 2.73
N VAL A 36 1.37 -5.67 2.11
CA VAL A 36 2.04 -6.07 0.89
C VAL A 36 3.46 -6.42 1.28
N GLU A 37 3.69 -7.72 1.45
CA GLU A 37 5.05 -8.24 1.58
C GLU A 37 5.77 -7.99 0.26
N ASP A 38 6.79 -7.14 0.33
CA ASP A 38 7.55 -6.74 -0.85
C ASP A 38 9.00 -6.50 -0.45
N TRP A 39 9.86 -7.37 -0.99
CA TRP A 39 11.29 -7.35 -0.72
C TRP A 39 11.94 -6.03 -1.14
N SER A 40 11.39 -5.31 -2.13
CA SER A 40 11.99 -4.03 -2.55
C SER A 40 11.81 -2.92 -1.51
N THR A 41 10.81 -3.04 -0.63
CA THR A 41 10.56 -2.10 0.48
C THR A 41 11.01 -2.65 1.83
N LYS A 42 11.66 -3.82 1.83
CA LYS A 42 12.28 -4.38 3.03
C LYS A 42 13.62 -3.70 3.30
N PHE A 43 13.78 -3.24 4.54
CA PHE A 43 15.04 -2.66 5.01
C PHE A 43 16.11 -3.73 5.15
N VAL A 44 17.28 -3.47 4.56
CA VAL A 44 18.47 -4.34 4.66
C VAL A 44 19.30 -3.96 5.88
N SER A 45 19.44 -2.66 6.13
CA SER A 45 20.03 -2.12 7.36
C SER A 45 19.18 -0.97 7.91
N ASP A 46 19.51 -0.57 9.13
CA ASP A 46 18.86 0.52 9.86
C ASP A 46 19.24 1.90 9.29
N GLU A 47 20.31 1.95 8.51
CA GLU A 47 20.82 3.15 7.85
C GLU A 47 20.27 3.30 6.43
N THR A 48 19.70 2.23 5.85
CA THR A 48 19.16 2.27 4.50
C THR A 48 17.88 3.09 4.43
N ILE A 49 17.87 4.10 3.57
CA ILE A 49 16.67 4.85 3.18
C ILE A 49 16.04 4.19 1.94
N ILE A 50 14.73 4.03 1.92
CA ILE A 50 14.03 3.45 0.78
C ILE A 50 13.38 4.57 -0.04
N LEU A 51 13.80 4.72 -1.29
CA LEU A 51 13.22 5.66 -2.25
C LEU A 51 12.23 4.93 -3.14
N MET A 52 10.99 5.41 -3.16
CA MET A 52 9.90 4.81 -3.92
C MET A 52 9.49 5.72 -5.06
N GLY A 53 9.83 5.32 -6.27
CA GLY A 53 9.34 5.97 -7.49
C GLY A 53 8.19 5.22 -8.13
N GLY A 54 7.43 5.95 -8.94
CA GLY A 54 6.33 5.41 -9.73
C GLY A 54 5.29 6.48 -10.04
N GLU A 55 4.36 6.16 -10.92
CA GLU A 55 3.29 7.08 -11.35
C GLU A 55 2.29 7.41 -10.24
N SER A 56 1.51 8.47 -10.42
CA SER A 56 0.39 8.78 -9.53
C SER A 56 -0.57 7.59 -9.47
N GLY A 57 -1.02 7.22 -8.26
CA GLY A 57 -1.91 6.06 -8.08
C GLY A 57 -1.23 4.69 -8.14
N SER A 58 0.10 4.60 -8.28
CA SER A 58 0.80 3.30 -8.31
C SER A 58 0.83 2.54 -6.97
N GLY A 59 0.23 3.10 -5.90
CA GLY A 59 0.15 2.47 -4.58
C GLY A 59 1.35 2.72 -3.66
N LYS A 60 2.24 3.66 -4.01
CA LYS A 60 3.42 4.03 -3.20
C LYS A 60 3.05 4.39 -1.77
N THR A 61 2.11 5.32 -1.59
CA THR A 61 1.69 5.78 -0.25
C THR A 61 1.24 4.61 0.62
N MET A 62 0.44 3.69 0.07
CA MET A 62 0.03 2.49 0.79
C MET A 62 1.21 1.61 1.17
N HIS A 63 2.12 1.34 0.24
CA HIS A 63 3.30 0.53 0.54
C HIS A 63 4.21 1.17 1.61
N MET A 64 4.42 2.49 1.56
CA MET A 64 5.16 3.19 2.62
C MET A 64 4.51 2.94 3.99
N LEU A 65 3.17 3.03 4.05
CA LEU A 65 2.42 2.89 5.29
C LEU A 65 2.29 1.45 5.78
N THR A 66 2.12 0.47 4.90
CA THR A 66 1.66 -0.88 5.28
C THR A 66 2.60 -2.03 4.90
N ALA A 67 3.61 -1.81 4.04
CA ALA A 67 4.49 -2.90 3.62
C ALA A 67 5.39 -3.36 4.78
N ASN A 68 5.66 -4.66 4.87
CA ASN A 68 6.53 -5.26 5.89
C ASN A 68 6.18 -4.73 7.30
N ARG A 69 4.95 -4.97 7.76
CA ARG A 69 4.42 -4.33 8.99
C ARG A 69 5.23 -4.74 10.22
N GLU A 70 5.81 -5.93 10.22
CA GLU A 70 6.72 -6.43 11.27
C GLU A 70 8.00 -5.58 11.44
N GLN A 71 8.28 -4.70 10.47
CA GLN A 71 9.40 -3.76 10.48
C GLN A 71 9.07 -2.38 11.08
N ALA A 72 7.86 -2.15 11.58
CA ALA A 72 7.48 -0.89 12.21
C ALA A 72 6.44 -1.09 13.33
N ASP A 73 6.75 -0.62 14.54
CA ASP A 73 5.79 -0.54 15.65
C ASP A 73 4.92 0.72 15.50
N VAL A 74 5.48 1.77 14.90
CA VAL A 74 4.74 3.00 14.54
C VAL A 74 5.19 3.55 13.19
N VAL A 75 4.23 4.12 12.47
CA VAL A 75 4.46 4.85 11.22
C VAL A 75 4.16 6.33 11.46
N VAL A 76 5.10 7.21 11.12
CA VAL A 76 4.93 8.66 11.06
C VAL A 76 4.85 9.05 9.59
N TYR A 77 3.72 9.59 9.17
CA TYR A 77 3.50 9.99 7.78
C TYR A 77 3.60 11.51 7.68
N VAL A 78 4.43 11.98 6.76
CA VAL A 78 4.64 13.40 6.50
C VAL A 78 4.44 13.65 5.03
N ARG A 79 3.45 14.47 4.70
CA ARG A 79 3.18 14.94 3.35
C ARG A 79 3.58 16.41 3.21
N GLY A 80 3.98 16.82 2.01
CA GLY A 80 4.26 18.22 1.72
C GLY A 80 5.53 18.78 2.38
N ALA A 81 6.40 17.94 2.92
CA ALA A 81 7.67 18.35 3.54
C ALA A 81 8.53 19.23 2.61
N GLN A 82 8.43 19.01 1.30
CA GLN A 82 9.10 19.81 0.28
C GLN A 82 8.71 21.29 0.29
N HIS A 83 7.46 21.64 0.63
CA HIS A 83 7.01 23.03 0.67
C HIS A 83 7.62 23.74 1.88
N HIS A 84 7.65 23.08 3.04
CA HIS A 84 8.34 23.58 4.23
C HIS A 84 9.83 23.72 4.00
N PHE A 85 10.45 22.76 3.30
CA PHE A 85 11.86 22.81 2.95
C PHE A 85 12.19 23.96 1.99
N ALA A 86 11.42 24.14 0.93
CA ALA A 86 11.62 25.25 -0.01
C ALA A 86 11.49 26.60 0.70
N ALA A 87 10.44 26.79 1.50
CA ALA A 87 10.23 28.03 2.26
C ALA A 87 11.37 28.30 3.25
N ALA A 88 11.90 27.27 3.91
CA ALA A 88 13.02 27.42 4.84
C ALA A 88 14.33 27.78 4.12
N LEU A 89 14.58 27.20 2.92
CA LEU A 89 15.73 27.59 2.10
C LEU A 89 15.64 29.04 1.62
N ASP A 90 14.46 29.49 1.19
CA ASP A 90 14.24 30.88 0.72
C ASP A 90 14.44 31.89 1.86
N ALA A 91 13.96 31.55 3.08
CA ALA A 91 14.16 32.37 4.26
C ALA A 91 15.65 32.50 4.64
N GLU A 92 16.45 31.44 4.52
CA GLU A 92 17.88 31.51 4.79
C GLU A 92 18.67 32.22 3.69
N ALA A 93 18.22 32.17 2.43
CA ALA A 93 18.86 32.85 1.31
C ALA A 93 18.73 34.37 1.41
N THR A 94 17.60 34.86 1.90
CA THR A 94 17.34 36.30 2.09
C THR A 94 18.12 36.91 3.26
N ASP A 95 18.57 36.09 4.21
CA ASP A 95 19.36 36.52 5.37
C ASP A 95 20.87 36.66 5.06
N LYS A 96 21.35 36.10 3.95
CA LYS A 96 22.79 36.01 3.64
C LYS A 96 23.20 36.84 2.42
N ASN A 97 23.35 38.15 2.63
CA ASN A 97 24.13 39.08 1.79
C ASN A 97 25.67 38.87 1.95
N ARG A 98 26.16 37.66 2.22
CA ARG A 98 27.56 37.41 2.64
C ARG A 98 28.39 36.66 1.59
N GLU A 99 29.33 37.43 1.06
CA GLU A 99 30.69 37.12 0.57
C GLU A 99 31.03 35.68 0.11
N ASN A 100 31.45 35.61 -1.17
CA ASN A 100 32.26 34.60 -1.87
C ASN A 100 33.04 33.61 -0.98
N VAL A 101 32.40 32.51 -0.61
CA VAL A 101 33.06 31.30 -0.09
C VAL A 101 32.60 30.11 -0.92
N ASP A 102 33.55 29.21 -1.22
CA ASP A 102 33.43 27.99 -2.02
C ASP A 102 32.02 27.34 -1.96
N CYS A 103 31.21 27.65 -2.97
CA CYS A 103 29.75 27.66 -2.83
C CYS A 103 29.12 26.26 -2.65
N ASN A 104 29.77 25.19 -3.11
CA ASN A 104 29.08 23.90 -3.22
C ASN A 104 29.01 23.10 -1.91
N ILE A 105 30.09 23.05 -1.11
CA ILE A 105 30.12 22.29 0.16
C ILE A 105 29.28 23.01 1.22
N PHE A 106 29.37 24.34 1.29
CA PHE A 106 28.58 25.13 2.23
C PHE A 106 27.08 25.03 1.96
N VAL A 107 26.66 25.15 0.69
CA VAL A 107 25.26 25.02 0.30
C VAL A 107 24.72 23.62 0.62
N TRP A 108 25.51 22.57 0.43
CA TRP A 108 25.08 21.20 0.75
C TRP A 108 24.89 20.97 2.25
N ASN A 109 25.84 21.41 3.09
CA ASN A 109 25.71 21.33 4.55
C ASN A 109 24.53 22.15 5.07
N GLN A 110 24.26 23.31 4.46
CA GLN A 110 23.12 24.15 4.80
C GLN A 110 21.79 23.46 4.43
N GLN A 111 21.66 22.95 3.21
CA GLN A 111 20.48 22.20 2.78
C GLN A 111 20.23 20.98 3.67
N TYR A 112 21.30 20.28 4.05
CA TYR A 112 21.22 19.16 5.00
C TYR A 112 20.66 19.63 6.35
N ARG A 113 21.22 20.68 6.96
CA ARG A 113 20.72 21.22 8.23
C ARG A 113 19.24 21.59 8.17
N VAL A 114 18.85 22.38 7.16
CA VAL A 114 17.46 22.83 6.97
C VAL A 114 16.50 21.65 6.83
N PHE A 115 16.90 20.61 6.11
CA PHE A 115 16.10 19.40 5.97
C PHE A 115 15.82 18.72 7.32
N PHE A 116 16.83 18.53 8.17
CA PHE A 116 16.61 17.92 9.49
C PHE A 116 15.76 18.81 10.39
N GLU A 117 15.98 20.14 10.39
CA GLU A 117 15.18 21.06 11.18
C GLU A 117 13.70 20.98 10.81
N VAL A 118 13.39 21.02 9.50
CA VAL A 118 12.02 20.85 8.99
C VAL A 118 11.45 19.49 9.40
N LEU A 119 12.19 18.40 9.22
CA LEU A 119 11.71 17.07 9.59
C LEU A 119 11.47 16.92 11.09
N VAL A 120 12.34 17.46 11.94
CA VAL A 120 12.17 17.43 13.40
C VAL A 120 10.87 18.12 13.80
N VAL A 121 10.60 19.30 13.23
CA VAL A 121 9.36 20.05 13.47
C VAL A 121 8.14 19.24 13.04
N LEU A 122 8.14 18.70 11.81
CA LEU A 122 7.02 17.95 11.26
C LEU A 122 6.75 16.64 12.03
N VAL A 123 7.80 15.89 12.38
CA VAL A 123 7.68 14.64 13.15
C VAL A 123 7.16 14.92 14.56
N LYS A 124 7.70 15.93 15.26
CA LYS A 124 7.21 16.32 16.59
C LYS A 124 5.75 16.77 16.53
N ALA A 125 5.37 17.54 15.51
CA ALA A 125 4.00 17.97 15.31
C ALA A 125 3.05 16.77 15.07
N ALA A 126 3.43 15.82 14.20
CA ALA A 126 2.64 14.63 13.90
C ALA A 126 2.40 13.76 15.14
N ILE A 127 3.43 13.53 15.96
CA ILE A 127 3.33 12.76 17.20
C ILE A 127 2.48 13.50 18.22
N ARG A 128 2.77 14.78 18.49
CA ARG A 128 2.03 15.59 19.48
C ARG A 128 0.54 15.66 19.17
N ASN A 129 0.19 15.83 17.90
CA ASN A 129 -1.21 15.95 17.47
C ASN A 129 -1.98 14.63 17.58
N THR A 130 -1.29 13.49 17.55
CA THR A 130 -1.95 12.17 17.56
C THR A 130 -1.88 11.49 18.92
N ASN A 131 -0.70 11.42 19.51
CA ASN A 131 -0.45 10.84 20.82
C ASN A 131 0.77 11.52 21.47
N PRO A 132 0.56 12.57 22.28
CA PRO A 132 1.67 13.28 22.92
C PRO A 132 2.47 12.41 23.89
N MET A 133 1.84 11.40 24.51
CA MET A 133 2.53 10.46 25.40
C MET A 133 3.54 9.60 24.66
N LEU A 134 3.28 9.25 23.39
CA LEU A 134 4.25 8.51 22.59
C LEU A 134 5.58 9.27 22.48
N GLY A 135 5.54 10.60 22.31
CA GLY A 135 6.74 11.42 22.23
C GLY A 135 7.62 11.30 23.48
N LEU A 136 7.00 11.36 24.67
CA LEU A 136 7.70 11.18 25.94
C LEU A 136 8.25 9.75 26.09
N CYS A 137 7.45 8.74 25.72
CA CYS A 137 7.88 7.35 25.77
C CYS A 137 9.09 7.08 24.86
N LEU A 138 9.18 7.72 23.69
CA LEU A 138 10.32 7.56 22.79
C LEU A 138 11.61 8.23 23.31
N GLN A 139 11.50 9.26 24.15
CA GLN A 139 12.65 9.95 24.75
C GLN A 139 13.27 9.18 25.92
N GLY A 140 12.46 8.43 26.66
CA GLY A 140 12.89 7.63 27.80
C GLY A 140 12.36 6.21 27.69
N TRP A 141 12.65 5.54 26.57
CA TRP A 141 12.23 4.15 26.35
C TRP A 141 13.05 3.22 27.27
N ASP A 142 12.67 3.20 28.55
CA ASP A 142 13.44 2.66 29.67
C ASP A 142 13.48 1.12 29.70
N VAL A 143 14.61 0.63 30.20
CA VAL A 143 15.19 -0.69 30.03
C VAL A 143 14.99 -1.52 31.28
N SER A 144 14.16 -2.54 31.18
CA SER A 144 14.47 -3.78 31.88
C SER A 144 14.28 -5.01 30.98
N GLU A 145 13.33 -5.00 30.05
CA GLU A 145 13.05 -6.19 29.20
C GLU A 145 12.52 -5.86 27.79
N LYS A 146 12.45 -4.59 27.38
CA LYS A 146 11.76 -4.19 26.14
C LYS A 146 12.63 -4.34 24.89
N ALA A 147 12.03 -4.92 23.85
CA ALA A 147 12.55 -4.97 22.49
C ALA A 147 12.79 -3.56 21.90
N VAL A 148 13.64 -3.50 20.87
CA VAL A 148 13.88 -2.31 20.04
C VAL A 148 12.54 -1.78 19.50
N PHE A 149 12.28 -0.48 19.66
CA PHE A 149 11.06 0.16 19.17
C PHE A 149 11.29 0.76 17.78
N LYS A 150 10.60 0.25 16.76
CA LYS A 150 10.82 0.56 15.35
C LYS A 150 9.86 1.66 14.89
N VAL A 151 10.42 2.81 14.52
CA VAL A 151 9.72 3.94 13.93
C VAL A 151 9.99 3.99 12.43
N ARG A 152 8.94 4.01 11.62
CA ARG A 152 9.04 4.28 10.18
C ARG A 152 8.55 5.69 9.87
N LEU A 153 9.43 6.53 9.34
CA LEU A 153 9.10 7.84 8.80
C LEU A 153 8.84 7.75 7.30
N CYS A 154 7.62 8.05 6.89
CA CYS A 154 7.19 8.04 5.49
C CYS A 154 7.10 9.47 4.97
N LEU A 155 7.95 9.85 4.03
CA LEU A 155 7.95 11.15 3.36
C LEU A 155 7.24 11.01 2.00
N ASP A 156 6.07 11.62 1.84
CA ASP A 156 5.32 11.55 0.58
C ASP A 156 5.55 12.79 -0.29
N GLU A 157 5.30 12.62 -1.59
CA GLU A 157 5.37 13.65 -2.64
C GLU A 157 6.75 14.26 -2.86
N ILE A 158 7.83 13.62 -2.43
CA ILE A 158 9.20 14.18 -2.51
C ILE A 158 9.72 14.37 -3.94
N GLY A 159 9.07 13.74 -4.92
CA GLY A 159 9.54 13.64 -6.30
C GLY A 159 9.61 14.96 -7.06
N ALA A 160 8.89 16.00 -6.62
CA ALA A 160 8.88 17.29 -7.29
C ALA A 160 10.23 18.03 -7.17
N SER A 161 11.00 17.81 -6.09
CA SER A 161 12.26 18.52 -5.84
C SER A 161 13.48 17.59 -5.85
N THR A 162 14.38 17.78 -6.83
CA THR A 162 15.64 17.02 -6.91
C THR A 162 16.56 17.32 -5.73
N ALA A 163 16.59 18.57 -5.25
CA ALA A 163 17.36 18.95 -4.07
C ALA A 163 16.85 18.20 -2.83
N PHE A 164 15.53 18.12 -2.64
CA PHE A 164 14.93 17.40 -1.52
C PHE A 164 15.24 15.89 -1.60
N ILE A 165 15.12 15.28 -2.78
CA ILE A 165 15.53 13.88 -2.98
C ILE A 165 17.00 13.69 -2.60
N ARG A 166 17.91 14.53 -3.09
CA ARG A 166 19.36 14.43 -2.81
C ARG A 166 19.67 14.49 -1.32
N VAL A 167 19.09 15.46 -0.61
CA VAL A 167 19.30 15.60 0.84
C VAL A 167 18.68 14.41 1.57
N CYS A 168 17.52 13.92 1.14
CA CYS A 168 16.92 12.71 1.68
C CYS A 168 17.82 11.47 1.49
N CYS A 169 18.48 11.29 0.33
CA CYS A 169 19.40 10.17 0.08
C CYS A 169 20.64 10.21 0.98
N ALA A 170 21.08 11.41 1.33
CA ALA A 170 22.23 11.64 2.20
C ALA A 170 21.87 11.61 3.69
N ALA A 171 20.57 11.64 4.02
CA ALA A 171 20.12 11.70 5.39
C ALA A 171 20.55 10.45 6.16
N ARG A 172 20.88 10.66 7.43
CA ARG A 172 21.22 9.60 8.37
C ARG A 172 20.08 9.43 9.38
N PRO A 173 19.36 8.28 9.38
CA PRO A 173 18.29 8.05 10.33
C PRO A 173 18.72 8.19 11.81
N ASP A 174 19.96 7.79 12.14
CA ASP A 174 20.51 7.93 13.50
C ASP A 174 20.69 9.40 13.91
N ALA A 175 21.10 10.26 12.98
CA ALA A 175 21.23 11.69 13.23
C ALA A 175 19.86 12.34 13.48
N LEU A 176 18.83 11.96 12.69
CA LEU A 176 17.47 12.48 12.90
C LEU A 176 16.90 12.02 14.25
N ARG A 177 17.11 10.76 14.61
CA ARG A 177 16.73 10.22 15.93
C ARG A 177 17.35 11.02 17.08
N LYS A 178 18.65 11.31 17.02
CA LYS A 178 19.35 12.12 18.02
C LYS A 178 18.77 13.54 18.11
N LEU A 179 18.47 14.18 16.98
CA LEU A 179 17.85 15.51 16.95
C LEU A 179 16.41 15.51 17.49
N LEU A 180 15.71 14.38 17.39
CA LEU A 180 14.41 14.17 18.02
C LEU A 180 14.51 13.89 19.53
N ALA A 181 15.74 13.76 20.06
CA ALA A 181 16.05 13.36 21.44
C ALA A 181 15.43 12.01 21.80
N TRP A 182 15.30 11.10 20.83
CA TRP A 182 14.81 9.74 21.09
C TRP A 182 15.91 8.83 21.59
N ASP A 183 15.52 7.87 22.43
CA ASP A 183 16.42 6.87 23.02
C ASP A 183 17.17 6.05 21.96
N ASP A 184 18.34 5.52 22.31
CA ASP A 184 19.17 4.71 21.42
C ASP A 184 18.51 3.38 21.01
N ARG A 185 17.53 2.89 21.78
CA ARG A 185 16.72 1.72 21.44
C ARG A 185 15.55 2.03 20.51
N VAL A 186 15.33 3.28 20.15
CA VAL A 186 14.36 3.66 19.11
C VAL A 186 15.05 3.58 17.76
N GLN A 187 14.61 2.64 16.94
CA GLN A 187 15.14 2.48 15.60
C GLN A 187 14.33 3.31 14.60
N LEU A 188 14.92 4.36 14.04
CA LEU A 188 14.28 5.17 13.00
C LEU A 188 14.65 4.65 11.61
N ARG A 189 13.64 4.47 10.76
CA ARG A 189 13.77 4.08 9.36
C ARG A 189 13.05 5.08 8.48
N ILE A 190 13.64 5.45 7.33
CA ILE A 190 13.06 6.44 6.42
C ILE A 190 12.65 5.75 5.12
N ILE A 191 11.39 5.93 4.73
CA ILE A 191 10.89 5.64 3.39
C ILE A 191 10.42 6.95 2.79
N ALA A 192 10.81 7.24 1.56
CA ALA A 192 10.37 8.43 0.87
C ALA A 192 9.84 8.08 -0.52
N GLY A 193 8.67 8.59 -0.87
CA GLY A 193 7.97 8.27 -2.11
C GLY A 193 7.51 9.51 -2.85
N GLY A 194 7.48 9.43 -4.18
CA GLY A 194 6.97 10.54 -4.99
C GLY A 194 6.92 10.24 -6.48
N THR A 195 6.08 10.99 -7.20
CA THR A 195 6.07 10.96 -8.66
C THR A 195 7.33 11.65 -9.18
N GLY A 196 8.07 10.99 -10.09
CA GLY A 196 9.32 11.55 -10.66
C GLY A 196 10.61 11.17 -9.94
N VAL A 197 10.54 10.36 -8.87
CA VAL A 197 11.75 9.78 -8.23
C VAL A 197 12.51 8.89 -9.23
N ASP A 198 11.79 8.09 -10.04
CA ASP A 198 12.39 7.20 -11.06
C ASP A 198 13.13 7.96 -12.18
N MET A 199 12.58 9.09 -12.66
CA MET A 199 13.21 9.86 -13.75
C MET A 199 14.49 10.57 -13.28
N LYS A 200 14.60 10.80 -11.97
CA LYS A 200 15.73 11.50 -11.37
C LYS A 200 16.81 10.55 -10.87
N SER A 201 16.53 9.24 -10.75
CA SER A 201 17.54 8.27 -10.31
C SER A 201 18.67 8.07 -11.32
N GLU A 202 18.38 8.15 -12.62
CA GLU A 202 19.42 8.10 -13.67
C GLU A 202 20.34 9.32 -13.64
N THR A 203 19.83 10.50 -13.26
CA THR A 203 20.60 11.74 -13.10
C THR A 203 21.15 11.99 -11.69
N LEU A 204 20.72 11.18 -10.71
CA LEU A 204 21.38 11.01 -9.42
C LEU A 204 22.64 10.16 -9.53
N GLY A 205 22.91 9.60 -10.71
CA GLY A 205 24.21 9.13 -11.17
C GLY A 205 25.24 10.27 -11.15
N CYS A 206 25.69 10.62 -9.96
CA CYS A 206 27.10 10.91 -9.77
C CYS A 206 27.83 9.66 -10.27
N GLU A 207 28.74 9.78 -11.24
CA GLU A 207 29.53 8.65 -11.76
C GLU A 207 30.28 7.88 -10.64
N THR A 208 30.28 8.38 -9.42
CA THR A 208 30.86 7.78 -8.21
C THR A 208 29.87 7.08 -7.28
N ILE A 209 28.55 7.21 -7.48
CA ILE A 209 27.54 6.60 -6.61
C ILE A 209 26.68 5.67 -7.47
N GLY A 210 27.16 4.42 -7.61
CA GLY A 210 26.43 3.36 -8.29
C GLY A 210 25.05 3.12 -7.65
N SER A 211 24.21 2.35 -8.36
CA SER A 211 22.81 2.00 -8.08
C SER A 211 22.47 1.50 -6.66
N GLU A 212 23.45 1.35 -5.78
CA GLU A 212 23.31 0.97 -4.38
C GLU A 212 24.36 1.74 -3.56
N ALA A 213 24.11 3.03 -3.30
CA ALA A 213 24.82 3.67 -2.21
C ALA A 213 24.48 2.91 -0.92
N PRO A 214 25.42 2.65 0.00
CA PRO A 214 25.14 1.94 1.25
C PRO A 214 24.01 2.58 2.08
N THR A 215 23.69 3.85 1.79
CA THR A 215 22.70 4.65 2.50
C THR A 215 21.29 4.61 1.91
N PHE A 216 21.06 4.13 0.68
CA PHE A 216 19.70 4.07 0.13
C PHE A 216 19.44 2.97 -0.91
N LYS A 217 18.18 2.56 -1.01
CA LYS A 217 17.66 1.53 -1.93
C LYS A 217 16.52 2.12 -2.75
N HIS A 218 16.55 1.89 -4.06
CA HIS A 218 15.49 2.34 -4.96
C HIS A 218 14.43 1.25 -5.20
N SER A 219 13.16 1.64 -5.23
CA SER A 219 12.03 0.74 -5.46
C SER A 219 11.03 1.35 -6.45
N ILE A 220 10.91 0.75 -7.62
CA ILE A 220 10.08 1.24 -8.73
C ILE A 220 8.69 0.59 -8.71
N PHE A 221 7.63 1.40 -8.76
CA PHE A 221 6.23 0.98 -8.64
C PHE A 221 5.42 0.93 -9.95
N SER A 222 6.05 1.01 -11.12
CA SER A 222 5.36 1.13 -12.41
C SER A 222 4.78 -0.18 -12.98
N ALA A 223 5.11 -1.37 -12.45
CA ALA A 223 4.74 -2.66 -13.07
C ALA A 223 4.08 -3.69 -12.14
N ARG A 224 3.44 -3.24 -11.05
CA ARG A 224 3.04 -4.12 -9.92
C ARG A 224 1.56 -4.39 -9.75
N GLY A 225 0.69 -3.87 -10.62
CA GLY A 225 -0.76 -4.00 -10.41
C GLY A 225 -1.23 -5.44 -10.24
N MET A 226 -0.69 -6.34 -11.06
CA MET A 226 -0.98 -7.78 -10.95
C MET A 226 -0.47 -8.40 -9.66
N SER A 227 0.76 -8.12 -9.25
CA SER A 227 1.31 -8.65 -7.99
C SER A 227 0.50 -8.16 -6.79
N LEU A 228 0.15 -6.87 -6.78
CA LEU A 228 -0.71 -6.29 -5.76
C LEU A 228 -2.08 -6.96 -5.75
N TYR A 229 -2.72 -7.11 -6.92
CA TYR A 229 -3.99 -7.82 -7.07
C TYR A 229 -3.95 -9.21 -6.44
N TRP A 230 -2.93 -10.01 -6.77
CA TRP A 230 -2.78 -11.36 -6.25
C TRP A 230 -2.57 -11.40 -4.73
N ASN A 231 -1.78 -10.46 -4.19
CA ASN A 231 -1.56 -10.36 -2.75
C ASN A 231 -2.84 -9.95 -2.00
N MET A 232 -3.59 -8.97 -2.53
CA MET A 232 -4.88 -8.58 -1.97
C MET A 232 -5.86 -9.75 -2.01
N ARG A 233 -5.98 -10.43 -3.15
CA ARG A 233 -6.82 -11.62 -3.29
C ARG A 233 -6.45 -12.71 -2.28
N ALA A 234 -5.16 -13.03 -2.11
CA ALA A 234 -4.70 -14.01 -1.14
C ALA A 234 -5.11 -13.66 0.30
N SER A 235 -5.00 -12.38 0.67
CA SER A 235 -5.41 -11.91 2.00
C SER A 235 -6.93 -11.89 2.24
N LEU A 236 -7.73 -11.73 1.16
CA LEU A 236 -9.19 -11.73 1.24
C LEU A 236 -9.78 -13.13 1.29
N ASP A 237 -9.09 -14.10 0.71
CA ASP A 237 -9.56 -15.48 0.58
C ASP A 237 -9.69 -16.17 1.94
N GLY A 238 -8.78 -15.88 2.87
CA GLY A 238 -8.77 -16.56 4.18
C GLY A 238 -8.72 -18.09 4.07
N LEU A 239 -8.31 -18.63 2.91
CA LEU A 239 -8.13 -20.06 2.61
C LEU A 239 -6.86 -20.59 3.28
N THR A 240 -6.83 -20.51 4.60
CA THR A 240 -5.83 -21.18 5.43
C THR A 240 -6.16 -22.65 5.64
N ASP A 241 -7.43 -23.03 5.42
CA ASP A 241 -7.95 -24.36 5.70
C ASP A 241 -7.87 -25.26 4.45
N ASN A 242 -7.64 -26.55 4.67
CA ASN A 242 -7.41 -27.54 3.60
C ASN A 242 -8.66 -27.86 2.75
N GLU A 243 -9.82 -27.25 3.05
CA GLU A 243 -11.12 -27.54 2.44
C GLU A 243 -11.12 -27.36 0.91
N PHE A 244 -10.39 -26.37 0.39
CA PHE A 244 -10.36 -26.03 -1.04
C PHE A 244 -8.95 -26.12 -1.64
N THR A 245 -8.19 -27.16 -1.25
CA THR A 245 -6.79 -27.33 -1.66
C THR A 245 -6.60 -27.35 -3.18
N ASP A 246 -7.44 -28.07 -3.93
CA ASP A 246 -7.32 -28.14 -5.40
C ASP A 246 -7.54 -26.77 -6.06
N LEU A 247 -8.49 -25.99 -5.55
CA LEU A 247 -8.79 -24.64 -6.02
C LEU A 247 -7.64 -23.69 -5.72
N LYS A 248 -7.04 -23.81 -4.53
CA LYS A 248 -5.83 -23.07 -4.14
C LYS A 248 -4.65 -23.37 -5.07
N VAL A 249 -4.39 -24.66 -5.35
CA VAL A 249 -3.32 -25.09 -6.28
C VAL A 249 -3.58 -24.58 -7.70
N ALA A 250 -4.82 -24.64 -8.18
CA ALA A 250 -5.19 -24.13 -9.50
C ALA A 250 -4.98 -22.60 -9.60
N ARG A 251 -5.27 -21.86 -8.53
CA ARG A 251 -5.01 -20.42 -8.42
C ARG A 251 -3.52 -20.09 -8.41
N GLU A 252 -2.71 -20.82 -7.65
CA GLU A 252 -1.26 -20.58 -7.58
C GLU A 252 -0.59 -20.73 -8.95
N LYS A 253 -1.09 -21.62 -9.82
CA LYS A 253 -0.63 -21.74 -11.21
C LYS A 253 -0.90 -20.48 -12.06
N LEU A 254 -1.92 -19.69 -11.73
CA LEU A 254 -2.26 -18.42 -12.40
C LEU A 254 -1.39 -17.25 -11.93
N MET A 255 -0.88 -17.29 -10.69
CA MET A 255 -0.04 -16.23 -10.13
C MET A 255 1.32 -16.10 -10.83
N GLY A 256 1.76 -17.14 -11.56
CA GLY A 256 3.03 -17.13 -12.28
C GLY A 256 3.08 -16.07 -13.39
N LYS A 257 4.12 -15.22 -13.37
CA LYS A 257 4.36 -14.14 -14.36
C LYS A 257 4.28 -14.61 -15.82
N ILE A 258 4.81 -15.80 -16.10
CA ILE A 258 4.82 -16.42 -17.44
C ILE A 258 3.40 -16.83 -17.87
N THR A 259 2.61 -17.38 -16.94
CA THR A 259 1.23 -17.80 -17.20
C THR A 259 0.38 -16.59 -17.56
N TRP A 260 0.50 -15.49 -16.82
CA TRP A 260 -0.33 -14.30 -17.03
C TRP A 260 0.00 -13.54 -18.32
N ALA A 261 1.29 -13.44 -18.66
CA ALA A 261 1.74 -12.75 -19.88
C ALA A 261 1.39 -13.51 -21.16
N ASN A 262 1.32 -14.85 -21.10
CA ASN A 262 0.99 -15.67 -22.25
C ASN A 262 -0.52 -15.93 -22.29
N VAL A 263 -1.20 -15.33 -23.28
CA VAL A 263 -2.67 -15.38 -23.42
C VAL A 263 -3.21 -16.81 -23.45
N GLU A 264 -2.55 -17.73 -24.15
CA GLU A 264 -3.02 -19.12 -24.30
C GLU A 264 -2.81 -19.92 -23.02
N LYS A 265 -1.64 -19.80 -22.37
CA LYS A 265 -1.40 -20.40 -21.05
C LYS A 265 -2.36 -19.86 -20.00
N ARG A 266 -2.63 -18.54 -20.02
CA ARG A 266 -3.60 -17.88 -19.14
C ARG A 266 -5.00 -18.47 -19.35
N LYS A 267 -5.50 -18.53 -20.58
CA LYS A 267 -6.82 -19.09 -20.90
C LYS A 267 -6.95 -20.54 -20.41
N ALA A 268 -5.94 -21.37 -20.67
CA ALA A 268 -5.93 -22.77 -20.23
C ALA A 268 -5.97 -22.89 -18.70
N ALA A 269 -5.17 -22.08 -17.99
CA ALA A 269 -5.14 -22.07 -16.53
C ALA A 269 -6.46 -21.56 -15.92
N LEU A 270 -7.07 -20.50 -16.50
CA LEU A 270 -8.38 -19.99 -16.09
C LEU A 270 -9.44 -21.08 -16.25
N LYS A 271 -9.50 -21.72 -17.43
CA LYS A 271 -10.45 -22.81 -17.70
C LYS A 271 -10.30 -23.98 -16.72
N ASN A 272 -9.07 -24.41 -16.42
CA ASN A 272 -8.82 -25.47 -15.45
C ASN A 272 -9.33 -25.10 -14.06
N ARG A 273 -9.04 -23.88 -13.60
CA ARG A 273 -9.53 -23.39 -12.31
C ARG A 273 -11.05 -23.30 -12.28
N ASP A 274 -11.69 -22.82 -13.34
CA ASP A 274 -13.16 -22.66 -13.38
C ASP A 274 -13.87 -24.01 -13.28
N VAL A 275 -13.33 -25.07 -13.89
CA VAL A 275 -13.85 -26.44 -13.72
C VAL A 275 -13.79 -26.88 -12.25
N ILE A 276 -12.66 -26.63 -11.58
CA ILE A 276 -12.48 -26.98 -10.15
C ILE A 276 -13.43 -26.15 -9.27
N LEU A 277 -13.54 -24.85 -9.53
CA LEU A 277 -14.45 -23.96 -8.82
C LEU A 277 -15.90 -24.43 -8.91
N GLN A 278 -16.37 -24.80 -10.12
CA GLN A 278 -17.71 -25.33 -10.31
C GLN A 278 -17.94 -26.65 -9.56
N ALA A 279 -16.93 -27.52 -9.51
CA ALA A 279 -16.98 -28.74 -8.71
C ALA A 279 -17.11 -28.43 -7.21
N CYS A 280 -16.34 -27.46 -6.69
CA CYS A 280 -16.42 -27.01 -5.29
C CYS A 280 -17.79 -26.41 -4.95
N ILE A 281 -18.33 -25.53 -5.81
CA ILE A 281 -19.66 -24.93 -5.65
C ILE A 281 -20.74 -26.01 -5.61
N LYS A 282 -20.70 -26.97 -6.55
CA LYS A 282 -21.66 -28.09 -6.58
C LYS A 282 -21.55 -28.96 -5.33
N GLY A 283 -20.33 -29.26 -4.88
CA GLY A 283 -20.07 -30.02 -3.66
C GLY A 283 -20.69 -29.36 -2.42
N LEU A 284 -20.40 -28.07 -2.19
CA LEU A 284 -20.94 -27.32 -1.07
C LEU A 284 -22.48 -27.20 -1.14
N SER A 285 -23.03 -26.95 -2.34
CA SER A 285 -24.48 -26.85 -2.53
C SER A 285 -25.18 -28.17 -2.19
N THR A 286 -24.59 -29.31 -2.59
CA THR A 286 -25.11 -30.64 -2.29
C THR A 286 -25.03 -30.95 -0.79
N ALA A 287 -23.94 -30.56 -0.12
CA ALA A 287 -23.79 -30.73 1.32
C ALA A 287 -24.84 -29.92 2.10
N ILE A 288 -25.07 -28.66 1.70
CA ILE A 288 -26.11 -27.81 2.30
C ILE A 288 -27.50 -28.41 2.09
N ALA A 289 -27.81 -28.91 0.89
CA ALA A 289 -29.09 -29.55 0.60
C ALA A 289 -29.32 -30.79 1.47
N LYS A 290 -28.32 -31.68 1.59
CA LYS A 290 -28.39 -32.87 2.44
C LYS A 290 -28.57 -32.54 3.93
N SER A 291 -27.84 -31.55 4.44
CA SER A 291 -27.99 -31.11 5.84
C SER A 291 -29.40 -30.59 6.13
N ARG A 292 -30.03 -29.89 5.16
CA ARG A 292 -31.42 -29.44 5.26
C ARG A 292 -32.42 -30.61 5.20
N GLU A 293 -32.16 -31.63 4.40
CA GLU A 293 -33.02 -32.82 4.31
C GLU A 293 -32.97 -33.68 5.59
N ASN A 294 -31.83 -33.69 6.28
CA ASN A 294 -31.60 -34.50 7.49
C ASN A 294 -31.92 -33.78 8.82
N ASP A 295 -32.44 -32.54 8.78
CA ASP A 295 -32.63 -31.67 9.97
C ASP A 295 -31.35 -31.54 10.84
N GLU A 296 -30.17 -31.66 10.23
CA GLU A 296 -28.89 -31.51 10.94
C GLU A 296 -28.65 -30.03 11.26
N PRO A 297 -28.05 -29.70 12.43
CA PRO A 297 -27.69 -28.33 12.74
C PRO A 297 -26.77 -27.80 11.66
N GLN A 298 -27.26 -26.79 10.93
CA GLN A 298 -26.53 -26.16 9.85
C GLN A 298 -25.27 -25.51 10.44
N GLY A 299 -24.11 -26.16 10.26
CA GLY A 299 -22.83 -25.53 10.53
C GLY A 299 -22.74 -24.20 9.77
N ASP A 300 -21.98 -23.23 10.28
CA ASP A 300 -21.85 -21.91 9.66
C ASP A 300 -21.09 -21.99 8.32
N ASN A 301 -21.81 -22.41 7.28
CA ASN A 301 -21.32 -22.55 5.92
C ASN A 301 -21.19 -21.19 5.21
N ARG A 302 -21.55 -20.08 5.88
CA ARG A 302 -21.48 -18.73 5.27
C ARG A 302 -20.06 -18.36 4.91
N ALA A 303 -19.07 -18.77 5.70
CA ALA A 303 -17.67 -18.54 5.39
C ALA A 303 -17.23 -19.25 4.10
N SER A 304 -17.54 -20.54 3.95
CA SER A 304 -17.23 -21.32 2.74
C SER A 304 -18.01 -20.82 1.53
N GLN A 305 -19.29 -20.47 1.70
CA GLN A 305 -20.11 -19.88 0.65
C GLN A 305 -19.51 -18.54 0.15
N ARG A 306 -19.14 -17.67 1.08
CA ARG A 306 -18.50 -16.38 0.78
C ARG A 306 -17.19 -16.56 0.01
N ARG A 307 -16.35 -17.52 0.42
CA ARG A 307 -15.07 -17.85 -0.24
C ARG A 307 -15.30 -18.24 -1.70
N LEU A 308 -16.22 -19.16 -1.96
CA LEU A 308 -16.52 -19.62 -3.32
C LEU A 308 -17.15 -18.53 -4.20
N ILE A 309 -18.04 -17.69 -3.64
CA ILE A 309 -18.59 -16.53 -4.36
C ILE A 309 -17.47 -15.56 -4.75
N LEU A 310 -16.61 -15.22 -3.80
CA LEU A 310 -15.51 -14.31 -4.02
C LEU A 310 -14.55 -14.83 -5.09
N GLU A 311 -14.23 -16.13 -5.05
CA GLU A 311 -13.44 -16.79 -6.08
C GLU A 311 -14.12 -16.75 -7.46
N GLY A 312 -15.43 -16.95 -7.51
CA GLY A 312 -16.21 -16.81 -8.75
C GLY A 312 -16.20 -15.40 -9.32
N LEU A 313 -16.19 -14.36 -8.48
CA LEU A 313 -16.08 -12.97 -8.93
C LEU A 313 -14.68 -12.68 -9.48
N PHE A 314 -13.62 -13.13 -8.80
CA PHE A 314 -12.25 -13.00 -9.30
C PHE A 314 -12.05 -13.76 -10.61
N SER A 315 -12.60 -14.98 -10.70
CA SER A 315 -12.55 -15.76 -11.93
C SER A 315 -13.12 -15.00 -13.13
N ALA A 316 -14.27 -14.36 -12.93
CA ALA A 316 -14.96 -13.65 -13.98
C ALA A 316 -14.27 -12.31 -14.34
N VAL A 317 -13.69 -11.60 -13.36
CA VAL A 317 -12.82 -10.43 -13.58
C VAL A 317 -11.61 -10.80 -14.44
N GLU A 318 -10.94 -11.91 -14.15
CA GLU A 318 -9.72 -12.32 -14.86
C GLU A 318 -9.98 -12.83 -16.28
N SER A 319 -11.21 -13.30 -16.52
CA SER A 319 -11.66 -13.77 -17.82
C SER A 319 -12.14 -12.64 -18.74
N ASP A 320 -12.53 -11.48 -18.20
CA ASP A 320 -12.90 -10.30 -18.99
C ASP A 320 -11.66 -9.49 -19.38
N GLY A 321 -11.48 -9.26 -20.68
CA GLY A 321 -10.30 -8.58 -21.21
C GLY A 321 -10.12 -7.14 -20.70
N GLY A 322 -11.21 -6.40 -20.49
CA GLY A 322 -11.15 -5.02 -19.97
C GLY A 322 -10.75 -4.98 -18.49
N CYS A 323 -11.35 -5.86 -17.70
CA CYS A 323 -10.99 -6.03 -16.29
C CYS A 323 -9.53 -6.52 -16.15
N ALA A 324 -9.12 -7.54 -16.91
CA ALA A 324 -7.76 -8.07 -16.87
C ALA A 324 -6.70 -7.03 -17.28
N ALA A 325 -7.01 -6.14 -18.23
CA ALA A 325 -6.15 -5.02 -18.56
C ALA A 325 -6.09 -4.01 -17.41
N ALA A 326 -7.22 -3.69 -16.78
CA ALA A 326 -7.28 -2.79 -15.63
C ALA A 326 -6.46 -3.29 -14.42
N LEU A 327 -6.33 -4.61 -14.23
CA LEU A 327 -5.50 -5.18 -13.16
C LEU A 327 -4.00 -4.84 -13.29
N THR A 328 -3.53 -4.42 -14.46
CA THR A 328 -2.13 -3.95 -14.61
C THR A 328 -1.88 -2.63 -13.88
N ASN A 329 -2.92 -1.83 -13.67
CA ASN A 329 -2.87 -0.61 -12.87
C ASN A 329 -3.12 -0.95 -11.39
N PRO A 330 -2.17 -0.67 -10.48
CA PRO A 330 -2.30 -0.99 -9.05
C PRO A 330 -3.56 -0.46 -8.37
N ARG A 331 -4.02 0.74 -8.77
CA ARG A 331 -5.21 1.35 -8.18
C ARG A 331 -6.49 0.68 -8.64
N LEU A 332 -6.60 0.43 -9.94
CA LEU A 332 -7.75 -0.29 -10.49
C LEU A 332 -7.76 -1.73 -9.96
N ALA A 333 -6.61 -2.39 -9.84
CA ALA A 333 -6.49 -3.69 -9.17
C ALA A 333 -7.04 -3.67 -7.73
N ALA A 334 -6.69 -2.65 -6.94
CA ALA A 334 -7.19 -2.50 -5.57
C ALA A 334 -8.70 -2.23 -5.52
N LEU A 335 -9.19 -1.34 -6.38
CA LEU A 335 -10.62 -1.05 -6.50
C LEU A 335 -11.41 -2.30 -6.90
N ILE A 336 -10.91 -3.07 -7.88
CA ILE A 336 -11.53 -4.33 -8.31
C ILE A 336 -11.57 -5.34 -7.17
N ALA A 337 -10.44 -5.56 -6.47
CA ALA A 337 -10.40 -6.54 -5.39
C ALA A 337 -11.35 -6.19 -4.23
N ALA A 338 -11.37 -4.92 -3.84
CA ALA A 338 -12.28 -4.45 -2.81
C ALA A 338 -13.76 -4.49 -3.25
N ARG A 339 -14.06 -4.19 -4.52
CA ARG A 339 -15.41 -4.32 -5.06
C ARG A 339 -15.88 -5.77 -5.08
N CYS A 340 -15.05 -6.71 -5.51
CA CYS A 340 -15.36 -8.13 -5.46
C CYS A 340 -15.68 -8.58 -4.04
N ASN A 341 -14.90 -8.12 -3.06
CA ASN A 341 -15.13 -8.41 -1.64
C ASN A 341 -16.49 -7.89 -1.13
N ALA A 342 -16.85 -6.66 -1.51
CA ALA A 342 -18.13 -6.06 -1.14
C ALA A 342 -19.32 -6.78 -1.79
N VAL A 343 -19.23 -7.09 -3.08
CA VAL A 343 -20.27 -7.85 -3.80
C VAL A 343 -20.41 -9.26 -3.24
N ALA A 344 -19.32 -9.93 -2.87
CA ALA A 344 -19.38 -11.24 -2.23
C ALA A 344 -20.14 -11.21 -0.89
N ASN A 345 -19.89 -10.19 -0.06
CA ASN A 345 -20.64 -10.02 1.20
C ASN A 345 -22.13 -9.81 0.92
N GLU A 346 -22.48 -8.92 -0.01
CA GLU A 346 -23.88 -8.65 -0.38
C GLU A 346 -24.59 -9.92 -0.88
N MET A 347 -23.91 -10.74 -1.68
CA MET A 347 -24.48 -12.00 -2.19
C MET A 347 -24.75 -13.01 -1.07
N VAL A 348 -23.86 -13.10 -0.07
CA VAL A 348 -24.06 -13.99 1.09
C VAL A 348 -25.19 -13.49 1.98
N GLU A 349 -25.23 -12.18 2.27
CA GLU A 349 -26.27 -11.56 3.08
C GLU A 349 -27.67 -11.72 2.47
N LYS A 350 -27.77 -11.65 1.14
CA LYS A 350 -29.02 -11.84 0.39
C LYS A 350 -29.31 -13.30 0.02
N GLU A 351 -28.48 -14.25 0.50
CA GLU A 351 -28.59 -15.68 0.20
C GLU A 351 -28.69 -15.99 -1.31
N LEU A 352 -27.98 -15.21 -2.12
CA LEU A 352 -27.94 -15.41 -3.56
C LEU A 352 -27.14 -16.67 -3.94
N CYS A 353 -27.40 -17.17 -5.15
CA CYS A 353 -26.71 -18.34 -5.68
C CYS A 353 -25.18 -18.12 -5.71
N MET A 354 -24.43 -19.14 -5.31
CA MET A 354 -22.96 -19.12 -5.37
C MET A 354 -22.42 -19.05 -6.79
N SER A 355 -23.20 -19.51 -7.78
CA SER A 355 -22.78 -19.43 -9.17
C SER A 355 -22.82 -17.99 -9.66
N THR A 356 -21.67 -17.47 -10.07
CA THR A 356 -21.57 -16.15 -10.69
C THR A 356 -21.98 -16.14 -12.16
N SER A 357 -22.40 -17.30 -12.73
CA SER A 357 -22.92 -17.44 -14.09
C SER A 357 -24.20 -16.59 -14.26
N GLY A 358 -24.06 -15.38 -14.78
CA GLY A 358 -25.16 -14.42 -14.95
C GLY A 358 -24.88 -13.06 -14.30
N THR A 359 -23.84 -12.96 -13.47
CA THR A 359 -23.40 -11.66 -12.97
C THR A 359 -22.70 -10.91 -14.10
N ASN A 360 -23.30 -9.81 -14.54
CA ASN A 360 -22.64 -8.90 -15.49
C ASN A 360 -21.49 -8.18 -14.78
N ILE A 361 -20.28 -8.75 -14.84
CA ILE A 361 -19.08 -8.24 -14.16
C ILE A 361 -18.76 -6.81 -14.58
N ARG A 362 -18.96 -6.46 -15.85
CA ARG A 362 -18.73 -5.09 -16.30
C ARG A 362 -19.66 -4.11 -15.59
N GLN A 363 -20.93 -4.46 -15.42
CA GLN A 363 -21.90 -3.61 -14.75
C GLN A 363 -21.74 -3.61 -13.22
N LYS A 364 -21.45 -4.76 -12.61
CA LYS A 364 -21.42 -4.94 -11.15
C LYS A 364 -20.07 -4.61 -10.52
N ILE A 365 -18.98 -4.78 -11.26
CA ILE A 365 -17.60 -4.55 -10.81
C ILE A 365 -16.96 -3.39 -11.57
N LEU A 366 -16.76 -3.52 -12.89
CA LEU A 366 -15.91 -2.59 -13.64
C LEU A 366 -16.46 -1.17 -13.69
N ARG A 367 -17.76 -0.97 -13.99
CA ARG A 367 -18.39 0.35 -14.06
C ARG A 367 -18.35 1.09 -12.71
N PRO A 368 -18.70 0.47 -11.56
CA PRO A 368 -18.49 1.10 -10.25
C PRO A 368 -17.02 1.46 -9.99
N VAL A 369 -16.09 0.58 -10.35
CA VAL A 369 -14.64 0.84 -10.20
C VAL A 369 -14.19 2.02 -11.06
N GLU A 370 -14.66 2.10 -12.31
CA GLU A 370 -14.36 3.19 -13.23
C GLU A 370 -14.90 4.52 -12.70
N GLN A 371 -16.17 4.54 -12.26
CA GLN A 371 -16.78 5.73 -11.68
C GLN A 371 -16.01 6.20 -10.45
N GLU A 372 -15.65 5.27 -9.56
CA GLU A 372 -14.88 5.59 -8.36
C GLU A 372 -13.49 6.10 -8.72
N PHE A 373 -12.81 5.45 -9.67
CA PHE A 373 -11.52 5.92 -10.17
C PHE A 373 -11.61 7.33 -10.75
N LYS A 374 -12.66 7.65 -11.53
CA LYS A 374 -12.89 8.99 -12.07
C LYS A 374 -13.12 10.01 -10.95
N ASN A 375 -14.03 9.70 -10.02
CA ASN A 375 -14.37 10.54 -8.87
C ASN A 375 -13.14 10.90 -8.06
N ILE A 376 -12.31 9.91 -7.73
CA ILE A 376 -11.14 10.16 -6.90
C ILE A 376 -10.07 10.99 -7.65
N ASN A 377 -9.96 10.80 -8.96
CA ASN A 377 -9.01 11.56 -9.77
C ASN A 377 -9.55 12.92 -10.23
N GLY A 378 -10.79 13.28 -9.90
CA GLY A 378 -11.43 14.50 -10.39
C GLY A 378 -11.63 14.50 -11.91
N LEU A 379 -11.68 13.32 -12.54
CA LEU A 379 -11.93 13.17 -13.96
C LEU A 379 -13.45 13.28 -14.19
N LYS A 380 -13.88 14.22 -15.03
CA LYS A 380 -15.28 14.31 -15.46
C LYS A 380 -15.54 13.27 -16.55
N ASP A 381 -16.79 12.82 -16.68
CA ASP A 381 -17.20 12.05 -17.85
C ASP A 381 -16.97 12.91 -19.11
N ALA A 382 -16.11 12.41 -19.98
CA ALA A 382 -15.73 13.06 -21.24
C ALA A 382 -16.86 12.94 -22.27
#